data_AF-A0A2G9T4T6-F1
#
_entry.id   AF-A0A2G9T4T6-F1
#
_cell.length_a   1.000
_cell.length_b   1.000
_cell.length_c   1.000
_cell.angle_alpha   90.00
_cell.angle_beta   90.00
_cell.angle_gamma   90.00
#
_symmetry.space_group_name_H-M   'P 1'
#
loop_
_entity.id
_entity.type
_entity.pdbx_description
1 polymer ?
#
loop_
_entity_poly.entity_id
_entity_poly.type
_entity_poly.pdbx_seq_one_letter_code
_entity_poly.pdbx_strand_id
1 'polypeptide(L)'
;MDFKHNLFRSLAAKGLTKFGGYAPKAARIRKMVYDCNVEANAVRHAVKCRWGHSNKLERLGLGENVWATAVPEMNRSVAADMVRAPVNINDFSLEITALQCCESLFIELERYVVGEDNVLTNELFYRQNEQFGYYTQMVWQDSCKLACVVKYCDPSPAPMTFVVCHGNFIDQFIYGKGEPCQTDDVCRCAICKCSRDEALCIMP
;
A
#
# COMPACT_ATOMS: atom_id res chain seq x y z
N MET A 1 8.93 -4.21 -4.09
CA MET A 1 7.90 -3.24 -3.65
C MET A 1 6.95 -3.86 -2.61
N ASP A 2 6.60 -5.13 -2.80
CA ASP A 2 6.06 -6.05 -1.79
C ASP A 2 6.77 -6.00 -0.42
N PHE A 3 8.12 -5.93 -0.38
CA PHE A 3 8.86 -5.82 0.89
C PHE A 3 8.40 -4.63 1.75
N LYS A 4 8.26 -3.44 1.17
CA LYS A 4 7.87 -2.23 1.90
C LYS A 4 6.39 -2.26 2.31
N HIS A 5 5.52 -2.77 1.44
CA HIS A 5 4.12 -3.00 1.81
C HIS A 5 4.02 -3.95 3.01
N ASN A 6 4.77 -5.06 2.99
CA ASN A 6 4.80 -6.01 4.11
C ASN A 6 5.46 -5.42 5.37
N LEU A 7 6.47 -4.56 5.25
CA LEU A 7 7.06 -3.84 6.37
C LEU A 7 6.00 -2.96 7.07
N PHE A 8 5.29 -2.13 6.30
CA PHE A 8 4.26 -1.25 6.84
C PHE A 8 3.08 -2.03 7.43
N ARG A 9 2.69 -3.13 6.80
CA ARG A 9 1.69 -4.08 7.33
C ARG A 9 2.13 -4.71 8.65
N SER A 10 3.40 -5.11 8.77
CA SER A 10 3.98 -5.63 10.01
C SER A 10 3.98 -4.58 11.11
N LEU A 11 4.39 -3.34 10.80
CA LEU A 11 4.38 -2.23 11.76
C LEU A 11 2.96 -1.93 12.25
N ALA A 12 1.98 -1.91 11.33
CA ALA A 12 0.57 -1.74 11.66
C ALA A 12 0.03 -2.89 12.51
N ALA A 13 0.34 -4.15 12.16
CA ALA A 13 -0.08 -5.32 12.93
C ALA A 13 0.42 -5.27 14.37
N LYS A 14 1.66 -4.83 14.57
CA LYS A 14 2.31 -4.70 15.88
C LYS A 14 1.87 -3.45 16.67
N GLY A 15 1.05 -2.57 16.08
CA GLY A 15 0.65 -1.30 16.71
C GLY A 15 1.82 -0.33 16.89
N LEU A 16 2.83 -0.40 16.02
CA LEU A 16 4.04 0.45 16.09
C LEU A 16 3.93 1.69 15.20
N THR A 17 2.81 1.85 14.50
CA THR A 17 2.51 3.01 13.67
C THR A 17 1.88 4.13 14.53
N LYS A 18 2.26 5.39 14.31
CA LYS A 18 1.79 6.56 15.07
C LYS A 18 0.78 7.40 14.26
N PHE A 19 -0.32 7.81 14.90
CA PHE A 19 -1.55 8.44 14.37
C PHE A 19 -2.11 9.50 15.36
N GLY A 20 -1.29 10.42 15.86
CA GLY A 20 -1.68 11.21 17.04
C GLY A 20 -1.91 10.35 18.31
N GLY A 21 -1.49 9.08 18.25
CA GLY A 21 -1.62 7.94 19.18
C GLY A 21 -1.04 6.68 18.50
N TYR A 22 -1.00 5.50 19.11
CA TYR A 22 -0.59 4.27 18.37
C TYR A 22 -1.81 3.63 17.69
N ALA A 23 -1.66 3.09 16.46
CA ALA A 23 -2.75 2.30 15.87
C ALA A 23 -3.05 1.09 16.76
N PRO A 24 -4.32 0.64 16.78
CA PRO A 24 -4.63 -0.63 17.40
C PRO A 24 -3.88 -1.75 16.66
N LYS A 25 -3.34 -2.69 17.43
CA LYS A 25 -2.77 -3.93 16.91
C LYS A 25 -3.77 -4.68 16.05
N ALA A 26 -3.26 -5.43 15.07
CA ALA A 26 -4.08 -6.22 14.16
C ALA A 26 -3.81 -7.71 14.35
N ALA A 27 -4.88 -8.50 14.35
CA ALA A 27 -4.75 -9.92 14.63
C ALA A 27 -4.21 -10.74 13.45
N ARG A 28 -4.54 -10.34 12.21
CA ARG A 28 -4.44 -11.25 11.05
C ARG A 28 -4.23 -10.56 9.70
N ILE A 29 -3.42 -9.51 9.65
CA ILE A 29 -3.07 -8.85 8.39
C ILE A 29 -2.37 -9.86 7.47
N ARG A 30 -2.88 -10.06 6.25
CA ARG A 30 -2.27 -10.99 5.29
C ARG A 30 -0.94 -10.47 4.76
N LYS A 31 0.03 -11.35 4.53
CA LYS A 31 1.26 -11.01 3.81
C LYS A 31 0.92 -10.83 2.33
N MET A 32 1.35 -9.72 1.74
CA MET A 32 1.20 -9.46 0.31
C MET A 32 2.28 -10.19 -0.47
N VAL A 33 1.87 -10.77 -1.59
CA VAL A 33 2.73 -11.43 -2.57
C VAL A 33 2.54 -10.71 -3.91
N TYR A 34 3.64 -10.57 -4.64
CA TYR A 34 3.61 -9.99 -5.98
C TYR A 34 2.84 -10.90 -6.96
N ASP A 35 1.97 -10.33 -7.80
CA ASP A 35 1.18 -11.07 -8.79
C ASP A 35 1.24 -10.42 -10.19
N CYS A 36 1.71 -11.18 -11.18
CA CYS A 36 1.90 -10.68 -12.55
C CYS A 36 0.58 -10.32 -13.27
N ASN A 37 -0.54 -10.95 -12.92
CA ASN A 37 -1.84 -10.59 -13.51
C ASN A 37 -2.35 -9.25 -12.95
N VAL A 38 -2.06 -9.00 -11.66
CA VAL A 38 -2.30 -7.68 -11.04
C VAL A 38 -1.37 -6.64 -11.68
N GLU A 39 -0.12 -6.98 -11.98
CA GLU A 39 0.79 -6.09 -12.70
C GLU A 39 0.26 -5.74 -14.08
N ALA A 40 -0.19 -6.73 -14.86
CA ALA A 40 -0.73 -6.50 -16.19
C ALA A 40 -1.90 -5.50 -16.17
N ASN A 41 -2.75 -5.55 -15.13
CA ASN A 41 -3.80 -4.55 -14.92
C ASN A 41 -3.23 -3.15 -14.63
N ALA A 42 -2.27 -3.05 -13.71
CA ALA A 42 -1.62 -1.78 -13.38
C ALA A 42 -0.91 -1.17 -14.61
N VAL A 43 -0.26 -1.99 -15.44
CA VAL A 43 0.35 -1.56 -16.70
C VAL A 43 -0.69 -0.95 -17.63
N ARG A 44 -1.83 -1.62 -17.84
CA ARG A 44 -2.90 -1.15 -18.74
C ARG A 44 -3.41 0.24 -18.37
N HIS A 45 -3.40 0.60 -17.08
CA HIS A 45 -3.73 1.96 -16.64
C HIS A 45 -2.56 2.91 -16.77
N ALA A 46 -1.39 2.54 -16.24
CA ALA A 46 -0.21 3.41 -16.19
C ALA A 46 0.21 3.91 -17.58
N VAL A 47 0.15 3.07 -18.60
CA VAL A 47 0.52 3.44 -19.99
C VAL A 47 -0.40 4.48 -20.63
N LYS A 48 -1.60 4.70 -20.08
CA LYS A 48 -2.51 5.75 -20.56
C LYS A 48 -1.99 7.15 -20.25
N CYS A 49 -1.10 7.28 -19.26
CA CYS A 49 -0.50 8.54 -18.86
C CYS A 49 -1.54 9.63 -18.54
N ARG A 50 -2.61 9.25 -17.85
CA ARG A 50 -3.65 10.15 -17.36
C ARG A 50 -3.68 10.08 -15.84
N TRP A 51 -3.41 11.21 -15.19
CA TRP A 51 -3.45 11.29 -13.73
C TRP A 51 -4.87 10.95 -13.23
N GLY A 52 -4.93 10.13 -12.18
CA GLY A 52 -6.16 9.68 -11.56
C GLY A 52 -6.33 8.16 -11.57
N HIS A 53 -7.41 7.70 -10.95
CA HIS A 53 -7.76 6.28 -10.87
C HIS A 53 -8.23 5.73 -12.23
N SER A 54 -7.99 4.43 -12.45
CA SER A 54 -8.62 3.67 -13.54
C SER A 54 -10.11 3.48 -13.28
N ASN A 55 -10.85 3.19 -14.35
CA ASN A 55 -12.28 2.88 -14.24
C ASN A 55 -12.47 1.59 -13.43
N LYS A 56 -13.40 1.59 -12.45
CA LYS A 56 -13.71 0.41 -11.63
C LYS A 56 -14.00 -0.85 -12.47
N LEU A 57 -14.59 -0.72 -13.66
CA LEU A 57 -14.84 -1.83 -14.58
C LEU A 57 -13.57 -2.43 -15.20
N GLU A 58 -12.49 -1.64 -15.32
CA GLU A 58 -11.19 -2.11 -15.85
C GLU A 58 -10.35 -2.83 -14.79
N ARG A 59 -10.73 -2.71 -13.52
CA ARG A 59 -10.03 -3.27 -12.35
C ARG A 59 -11.01 -3.99 -11.41
N LEU A 60 -11.97 -4.71 -11.97
CA LEU A 60 -12.95 -5.47 -11.19
C LEU A 60 -12.23 -6.43 -10.24
N GLY A 61 -12.53 -6.29 -8.95
CA GLY A 61 -11.87 -7.08 -7.92
C GLY A 61 -10.60 -6.46 -7.33
N LEU A 62 -10.13 -5.35 -7.91
CA LEU A 62 -8.87 -4.72 -7.52
C LEU A 62 -9.08 -3.32 -6.94
N GLY A 63 -8.52 -3.12 -5.76
CA GLY A 63 -8.23 -1.82 -5.20
C GLY A 63 -7.09 -1.13 -5.97
N GLU A 64 -6.97 0.19 -5.85
CA GLU A 64 -5.97 0.93 -6.62
C GLU A 64 -5.47 2.15 -5.85
N ASN A 65 -4.15 2.26 -5.75
CA ASN A 65 -3.44 3.46 -5.34
C ASN A 65 -2.73 4.06 -6.54
N VAL A 66 -2.78 5.39 -6.67
CA VAL A 66 -2.09 6.12 -7.73
C VAL A 66 -1.28 7.26 -7.14
N TRP A 67 -0.09 7.50 -7.68
CA TRP A 67 0.78 8.61 -7.28
C TRP A 67 1.50 9.15 -8.51
N ALA A 68 1.72 10.47 -8.57
CA ALA A 68 2.46 11.08 -9.67
C ALA A 68 3.32 12.25 -9.20
N THR A 69 4.40 12.51 -9.93
CA THR A 69 5.26 13.68 -9.75
C THR A 69 5.73 14.23 -11.09
N ALA A 70 5.94 15.53 -11.16
CA ALA A 70 6.50 16.23 -12.31
C ALA A 70 8.02 16.44 -12.22
N VAL A 71 8.69 15.94 -11.15
CA VAL A 71 10.13 16.14 -10.93
C VAL A 71 10.95 15.33 -11.96
N PRO A 72 11.76 15.97 -12.82
CA PRO A 72 12.49 15.30 -13.90
C PRO A 72 13.63 14.36 -13.45
N GLU A 73 14.14 14.52 -12.22
CA GLU A 73 15.36 13.86 -11.72
C GLU A 73 15.17 12.42 -11.24
N MET A 74 13.95 11.88 -11.27
CA MET A 74 13.65 10.50 -10.86
C MET A 74 13.97 9.47 -11.96
N ASN A 75 15.23 9.45 -12.40
CA ASN A 75 15.64 8.78 -13.63
C ASN A 75 15.59 7.23 -13.56
N ARG A 76 15.33 6.60 -14.72
CA ARG A 76 14.99 5.16 -14.92
C ARG A 76 15.95 4.14 -14.29
N SER A 77 17.23 4.46 -14.15
CA SER A 77 18.26 3.54 -13.65
C SER A 77 18.31 3.47 -12.13
N VAL A 78 18.11 4.59 -11.44
CA VAL A 78 18.18 4.68 -9.96
C VAL A 78 16.97 3.99 -9.31
N ALA A 79 15.78 4.11 -9.90
CA ALA A 79 14.57 3.47 -9.40
C ALA A 79 14.60 1.94 -9.48
N ALA A 80 15.29 1.36 -10.48
CA ALA A 80 15.37 -0.09 -10.67
C ALA A 80 16.39 -0.75 -9.70
N ASP A 81 17.50 -0.07 -9.42
CA ASP A 81 18.55 -0.58 -8.53
C ASP A 81 18.17 -0.46 -7.04
N MET A 82 17.37 0.54 -6.66
CA MET A 82 16.97 0.78 -5.26
C MET A 82 15.84 -0.13 -4.75
N VAL A 83 15.02 -0.72 -5.63
CA VAL A 83 14.00 -1.72 -5.23
C VAL A 83 14.64 -3.00 -4.65
N ARG A 84 15.94 -3.21 -4.89
CA ARG A 84 16.72 -4.37 -4.38
C ARG A 84 17.65 -4.03 -3.22
N ALA A 85 17.76 -2.75 -2.82
CA ALA A 85 18.65 -2.34 -1.75
C ALA A 85 18.06 -2.72 -0.37
N PRO A 86 18.87 -3.25 0.57
CA PRO A 86 18.42 -3.50 1.94
C PRO A 86 18.07 -2.17 2.62
N VAL A 87 16.89 -2.14 3.23
CA VAL A 87 16.37 -0.96 3.94
C VAL A 87 17.07 -0.86 5.29
N ASN A 88 17.81 0.22 5.53
CA ASN A 88 18.21 0.59 6.87
C ASN A 88 17.13 1.47 7.49
N ILE A 89 16.44 0.95 8.50
CA ILE A 89 15.32 1.63 9.19
C ILE A 89 15.78 2.96 9.85
N ASN A 90 17.08 3.17 10.01
CA ASN A 90 17.66 4.36 10.64
C ASN A 90 18.23 5.38 9.63
N ASP A 91 18.09 5.16 8.32
CA ASP A 91 18.65 6.05 7.28
C ASP A 91 17.55 6.56 6.36
N PHE A 92 17.03 7.75 6.66
CA PHE A 92 15.84 8.35 6.03
C PHE A 92 16.21 9.35 4.92
N SER A 93 17.26 9.09 4.15
CA SER A 93 17.69 10.01 3.09
C SER A 93 18.27 9.31 1.87
N LEU A 94 17.36 8.84 1.00
CA LEU A 94 17.41 8.76 -0.47
C LEU A 94 16.58 7.54 -0.89
N GLU A 95 15.35 7.72 -1.38
CA GLU A 95 14.53 6.59 -1.87
C GLU A 95 13.37 7.12 -2.75
N ILE A 96 13.58 7.36 -4.05
CA ILE A 96 12.92 8.54 -4.65
C ILE A 96 11.83 8.23 -5.71
N THR A 97 11.07 7.12 -5.69
CA THR A 97 9.75 7.18 -6.41
C THR A 97 8.75 6.13 -5.95
N ALA A 98 9.06 4.85 -6.15
CA ALA A 98 8.20 3.76 -5.64
C ALA A 98 8.18 3.80 -4.12
N LEU A 99 9.31 4.17 -3.52
CA LEU A 99 9.36 4.37 -2.10
C LEU A 99 8.69 5.65 -1.64
N GLN A 100 9.05 6.81 -2.20
CA GLN A 100 8.30 8.04 -1.95
C GLN A 100 6.80 7.89 -2.18
N CYS A 101 6.36 7.06 -3.12
CA CYS A 101 4.97 6.67 -3.26
C CYS A 101 4.51 5.91 -2.02
N CYS A 102 5.09 4.76 -1.69
CA CYS A 102 4.71 3.99 -0.50
C CYS A 102 4.77 4.82 0.80
N GLU A 103 5.78 5.67 0.98
CA GLU A 103 5.93 6.59 2.09
C GLU A 103 4.94 7.74 2.04
N SER A 104 4.71 8.41 0.91
CA SER A 104 3.70 9.47 0.82
C SER A 104 2.30 8.91 1.12
N LEU A 105 1.99 7.72 0.59
CA LEU A 105 0.76 7.00 0.90
C LEU A 105 0.70 6.53 2.37
N PHE A 106 1.83 6.47 3.07
CA PHE A 106 1.93 6.09 4.50
C PHE A 106 2.02 7.28 5.45
N ILE A 107 2.56 8.42 5.02
CA ILE A 107 2.82 9.62 5.84
C ILE A 107 1.55 10.51 5.94
N GLU A 108 0.52 10.25 5.11
CA GLU A 108 -0.83 10.82 5.29
C GLU A 108 -1.41 10.60 6.70
N LEU A 109 -0.86 9.64 7.46
CA LEU A 109 -1.24 9.28 8.83
C LEU A 109 -0.90 10.30 9.91
N GLU A 110 0.16 11.10 9.73
CA GLU A 110 0.53 12.08 10.77
C GLU A 110 -0.45 13.26 10.82
N ARG A 111 -1.19 13.50 9.74
CA ARG A 111 -2.12 14.63 9.67
C ARG A 111 -3.53 14.31 10.17
N TYR A 112 -3.98 13.06 10.14
CA TYR A 112 -5.37 12.75 10.42
C TYR A 112 -5.61 11.41 11.14
N VAL A 113 -6.28 11.51 12.28
CA VAL A 113 -6.62 10.41 13.18
C VAL A 113 -7.70 9.52 12.54
N VAL A 114 -7.33 8.33 12.06
CA VAL A 114 -8.28 7.22 11.97
C VAL A 114 -8.53 6.83 13.43
N GLY A 115 -9.65 7.26 14.01
CA GLY A 115 -9.97 7.04 15.43
C GLY A 115 -9.81 5.58 15.89
N GLU A 116 -9.85 5.33 17.20
CA GLU A 116 -9.62 4.00 17.83
C GLU A 116 -10.46 2.85 17.23
N ASP A 117 -11.56 3.18 16.56
CA ASP A 117 -12.45 2.24 15.90
C ASP A 117 -11.86 1.59 14.64
N ASN A 118 -10.79 2.16 14.06
CA ASN A 118 -10.11 1.62 12.87
C ASN A 118 -11.06 1.39 11.68
N VAL A 119 -12.05 2.26 11.52
CA VAL A 119 -13.05 2.21 10.46
C VAL A 119 -12.81 3.34 9.48
N LEU A 120 -12.64 2.99 8.20
CA LEU A 120 -12.71 3.96 7.10
C LEU A 120 -14.19 4.20 6.78
N THR A 121 -14.78 5.26 7.33
CA THR A 121 -16.16 5.65 7.01
C THR A 121 -16.22 6.37 5.68
N ASN A 122 -17.40 6.38 5.04
CA ASN A 122 -17.63 7.22 3.85
C ASN A 122 -17.37 8.70 4.13
N GLU A 123 -17.65 9.17 5.34
CA GLU A 123 -17.38 10.56 5.76
C GLU A 123 -15.88 10.87 5.81
N LEU A 124 -15.06 9.93 6.29
CA LEU A 124 -13.59 10.02 6.25
C LEU A 124 -13.06 9.90 4.82
N PHE A 125 -13.65 9.03 4.01
CA PHE A 125 -13.22 8.77 2.62
C PHE A 125 -13.57 9.92 1.65
N TYR A 126 -14.71 10.59 1.85
CA TYR A 126 -15.21 11.67 0.98
C TYR A 126 -15.01 13.08 1.58
N ARG A 127 -14.23 13.22 2.66
CA ARG A 127 -13.92 14.52 3.24
C ARG A 127 -13.23 15.40 2.20
N GLN A 128 -13.84 16.54 1.88
CA GLN A 128 -13.42 17.38 0.76
C GLN A 128 -11.96 17.87 0.93
N ASN A 129 -11.18 17.76 -0.15
CA ASN A 129 -9.74 18.07 -0.29
C ASN A 129 -8.72 17.08 0.31
N GLU A 130 -9.13 15.91 0.83
CA GLU A 130 -8.20 15.01 1.54
C GLU A 130 -8.21 13.59 0.94
N GLN A 131 -7.04 13.06 0.58
CA GLN A 131 -6.90 11.77 -0.14
C GLN A 131 -6.72 10.59 0.84
N PHE A 132 -7.74 10.26 1.64
CA PHE A 132 -7.69 9.18 2.67
C PHE A 132 -7.64 7.72 2.16
N GLY A 133 -7.58 7.51 0.84
CA GLY A 133 -7.76 6.19 0.21
C GLY A 133 -6.51 5.31 0.18
N TYR A 134 -5.31 5.87 0.32
CA TYR A 134 -4.11 5.15 -0.08
C TYR A 134 -3.47 4.31 1.03
N TYR A 135 -3.42 4.83 2.26
CA TYR A 135 -2.94 4.08 3.42
C TYR A 135 -3.76 2.82 3.67
N THR A 136 -5.09 2.94 3.65
CA THR A 136 -5.98 1.83 3.96
C THR A 136 -5.76 0.68 2.99
N GLN A 137 -5.53 0.99 1.72
CA GLN A 137 -5.17 0.00 0.70
C GLN A 137 -3.83 -0.72 0.98
N MET A 138 -2.86 -0.07 1.61
CA MET A 138 -1.58 -0.68 1.97
C MET A 138 -1.69 -1.64 3.16
N VAL A 139 -2.48 -1.30 4.18
CA VAL A 139 -2.61 -2.11 5.41
C VAL A 139 -3.87 -2.99 5.45
N TRP A 140 -4.66 -3.00 4.37
CA TRP A 140 -5.91 -3.75 4.29
C TRP A 140 -5.72 -5.23 4.57
N GLN A 141 -6.34 -5.75 5.63
CA GLN A 141 -6.11 -7.10 6.14
C GLN A 141 -6.19 -8.16 5.05
N ASP A 142 -7.25 -8.12 4.25
CA ASP A 142 -7.57 -9.20 3.32
C ASP A 142 -6.90 -9.08 1.94
N SER A 143 -6.15 -8.00 1.71
CA SER A 143 -5.31 -7.82 0.52
C SER A 143 -4.05 -8.68 0.64
N CYS A 144 -3.91 -9.65 -0.27
CA CYS A 144 -2.76 -10.57 -0.34
C CYS A 144 -2.02 -10.53 -1.68
N LYS A 145 -2.56 -9.84 -2.69
CA LYS A 145 -1.90 -9.65 -3.99
C LYS A 145 -1.60 -8.18 -4.20
N LEU A 146 -0.43 -7.91 -4.75
CA LEU A 146 0.04 -6.56 -5.02
C LEU A 146 0.81 -6.54 -6.32
N ALA A 147 0.61 -5.50 -7.12
CA ALA A 147 1.59 -5.12 -8.12
C ALA A 147 1.59 -3.61 -8.31
N CYS A 148 2.76 -3.06 -8.58
CA CYS A 148 2.96 -1.64 -8.78
C CYS A 148 3.78 -1.40 -10.04
N VAL A 149 3.35 -0.44 -10.85
CA VAL A 149 3.99 -0.09 -12.11
C VAL A 149 4.40 1.38 -12.06
N VAL A 150 5.66 1.64 -12.38
CA VAL A 150 6.18 2.99 -12.58
C VAL A 150 6.24 3.25 -14.09
N LYS A 151 5.53 4.28 -14.57
CA LYS A 151 5.50 4.70 -15.95
C LYS A 151 5.95 6.15 -16.07
N TYR A 152 6.96 6.36 -16.89
CA TYR A 152 7.37 7.69 -17.34
C TYR A 152 6.47 8.12 -18.50
N CYS A 153 5.86 9.29 -18.34
CA CYS A 153 4.88 9.85 -19.24
C CYS A 153 5.38 11.17 -19.82
N ASP A 154 5.69 11.15 -21.11
CA ASP A 154 5.91 12.29 -21.99
C ASP A 154 4.98 12.09 -23.20
N PRO A 155 4.06 13.01 -23.61
CA PRO A 155 4.01 14.46 -23.36
C PRO A 155 2.62 15.03 -22.93
N SER A 156 2.53 16.37 -22.77
CA SER A 156 1.37 17.30 -22.56
C SER A 156 0.15 16.85 -21.72
N PRO A 157 -0.29 17.65 -20.72
CA PRO A 157 0.10 19.04 -20.43
C PRO A 157 1.37 19.18 -19.58
N ALA A 158 1.88 18.12 -18.96
CA ALA A 158 3.16 18.13 -18.26
C ALA A 158 3.78 16.73 -18.20
N PRO A 159 5.12 16.61 -18.23
CA PRO A 159 5.79 15.35 -17.97
C PRO A 159 5.44 14.86 -16.56
N MET A 160 5.23 13.55 -16.41
CA MET A 160 5.06 12.96 -15.09
C MET A 160 5.68 11.56 -14.99
N THR A 161 6.17 11.24 -13.79
CA THR A 161 6.38 9.85 -13.39
C THR A 161 5.13 9.39 -12.67
N PHE A 162 4.41 8.43 -13.26
CA PHE A 162 3.14 7.92 -12.77
C PHE A 162 3.31 6.52 -12.18
N VAL A 163 2.86 6.34 -10.95
CA VAL A 163 2.88 5.07 -10.22
C VAL A 163 1.46 4.59 -10.04
N VAL A 164 1.19 3.35 -10.44
CA VAL A 164 -0.10 2.67 -10.25
C VAL A 164 0.15 1.38 -9.49
N CYS A 165 -0.46 1.24 -8.31
CA CYS A 165 -0.44 0.02 -7.52
C CYS A 165 -1.85 -0.57 -7.44
N HIS A 166 -2.02 -1.84 -7.78
CA HIS A 166 -3.27 -2.58 -7.62
C HIS A 166 -3.18 -3.56 -6.44
N GLY A 167 -4.26 -3.62 -5.66
CA GLY A 167 -4.46 -4.48 -4.48
C GLY A 167 -5.91 -5.00 -4.43
N ASN A 168 -6.48 -5.33 -3.27
CA ASN A 168 -7.89 -5.78 -3.16
C ASN A 168 -8.81 -4.76 -2.44
N PHE A 169 -10.08 -4.80 -2.85
CA PHE A 169 -11.32 -4.08 -2.48
C PHE A 169 -11.37 -2.95 -1.43
N ILE A 170 -12.16 -1.93 -1.78
CA ILE A 170 -12.74 -0.87 -0.93
C ILE A 170 -14.09 -1.39 -0.36
N ASP A 171 -14.57 -0.84 0.77
CA ASP A 171 -15.82 -1.13 1.51
C ASP A 171 -15.79 -2.28 2.56
N GLN A 172 -14.66 -2.48 3.25
CA GLN A 172 -14.53 -3.39 4.41
C GLN A 172 -13.73 -2.75 5.55
N PHE A 173 -13.70 -3.39 6.73
CA PHE A 173 -12.83 -2.95 7.83
C PHE A 173 -11.36 -3.00 7.38
N ILE A 174 -10.56 -1.99 7.75
CA ILE A 174 -9.15 -1.90 7.38
C ILE A 174 -8.41 -3.16 7.88
N TYR A 175 -8.61 -3.51 9.15
CA TYR A 175 -8.22 -4.80 9.71
C TYR A 175 -8.96 -5.11 11.01
N GLY A 176 -9.06 -6.39 11.35
CA GLY A 176 -9.57 -6.86 12.62
C GLY A 176 -8.59 -6.60 13.75
N LYS A 177 -9.02 -5.80 14.75
CA LYS A 177 -8.25 -5.52 15.96
C LYS A 177 -7.95 -6.80 16.75
N GLY A 178 -6.77 -6.88 17.35
CA GLY A 178 -6.37 -7.98 18.24
C GLY A 178 -4.86 -8.17 18.30
N GLU A 179 -4.41 -9.14 19.09
CA GLU A 179 -2.98 -9.44 19.20
C GLU A 179 -2.43 -10.04 17.89
N PRO A 180 -1.24 -9.61 17.46
CA PRO A 180 -0.51 -10.20 16.33
C PRO A 180 -0.56 -11.71 16.30
N CYS A 181 -0.68 -12.29 15.10
CA CYS A 181 -0.62 -13.74 14.99
C CYS A 181 0.69 -14.28 15.63
N GLN A 182 0.55 -15.29 16.46
CA GLN A 182 1.66 -16.07 17.03
C GLN A 182 1.59 -17.54 16.59
N THR A 183 0.41 -17.97 16.17
CA THR A 183 0.08 -19.33 15.75
C THR A 183 -0.79 -19.29 14.49
N ASP A 184 -0.79 -20.38 13.73
CA ASP A 184 -1.46 -20.47 12.42
C ASP A 184 -2.99 -20.31 12.53
N ASP A 185 -3.59 -20.74 13.64
CA ASP A 185 -5.04 -20.70 13.88
C ASP A 185 -5.60 -19.27 13.96
N VAL A 186 -4.78 -18.30 14.40
CA VAL A 186 -5.18 -16.87 14.47
C VAL A 186 -5.50 -16.31 13.09
N CYS A 187 -4.87 -16.84 12.04
CA CYS A 187 -5.11 -16.43 10.65
C CYS A 187 -6.47 -16.87 10.11
N ARG A 188 -7.18 -17.78 10.80
CA ARG A 188 -8.53 -18.25 10.46
C ARG A 188 -8.70 -18.74 9.02
N CYS A 189 -7.71 -19.47 8.51
CA CYS A 189 -7.81 -20.19 7.24
C CYS A 189 -7.08 -21.54 7.31
N ALA A 190 -7.58 -22.51 6.55
CA ALA A 190 -7.26 -23.93 6.75
C ALA A 190 -5.77 -24.29 6.54
N ILE A 191 -5.09 -23.60 5.64
CA ILE A 191 -3.69 -23.91 5.26
C ILE A 191 -2.77 -22.69 5.38
N CYS A 192 -3.22 -21.63 6.04
CA CYS A 192 -2.42 -20.43 6.23
C CYS A 192 -1.38 -20.61 7.32
N LYS A 193 -0.29 -19.86 7.20
CA LYS A 193 0.79 -19.82 8.20
C LYS A 193 0.92 -18.45 8.81
N CYS A 194 1.29 -18.38 10.08
CA CYS A 194 1.70 -17.12 10.70
C CYS A 194 3.20 -16.91 10.53
N SER A 195 3.58 -15.81 9.87
CA SER A 195 4.93 -15.24 9.94
C SER A 195 5.07 -14.52 11.28
N ARG A 196 5.57 -15.23 12.30
CA ARG A 196 5.63 -14.72 13.69
C ARG A 196 6.44 -13.43 13.81
N ASP A 197 7.60 -13.39 13.15
CA ASP A 197 8.51 -12.24 13.23
C ASP A 197 7.91 -11.00 12.55
N GLU A 198 7.12 -11.18 11.50
CA GLU A 198 6.46 -10.09 10.78
C GLU A 198 5.06 -9.78 11.32
N ALA A 199 4.47 -10.66 12.14
CA ALA A 199 3.06 -10.58 12.54
C ALA A 199 2.07 -10.63 11.36
N LEU A 200 2.39 -11.38 10.29
CA LEU A 200 1.58 -11.45 9.07
C LEU A 200 1.11 -12.86 8.75
N CYS A 201 -0.13 -12.98 8.27
CA CYS A 201 -0.72 -14.23 7.81
C CYS A 201 -0.34 -14.54 6.37
N ILE A 202 0.44 -15.59 6.16
CA ILE A 202 0.81 -16.10 4.85
C ILE A 202 -0.36 -16.93 4.31
N MET A 203 -0.93 -16.45 3.20
CA MET A 203 -1.93 -17.19 2.43
C MET A 203 -1.25 -18.23 1.54
N PRO A 204 -1.94 -19.33 1.20
CA PRO A 204 -1.44 -20.32 0.24
C PRO A 204 -1.26 -19.76 -1.17
#